data_AF-A0A1H4MIN5-F1
#
_entry.id   AF-A0A1H4MIN5-F1
#
_cell.length_a   1.000
_cell.length_b   1.000
_cell.length_c   1.000
_cell.angle_alpha   90.00
_cell.angle_beta   90.00
_cell.angle_gamma   90.00
#
_symmetry.space_group_name_H-M   'P 1'
#
loop_
_entity.id
_entity.type
_entity.pdbx_description
1 polymer ?
#
loop_
_entity_poly.entity_id
_entity_poly.type
_entity_poly.pdbx_seq_one_letter_code
_entity_poly.pdbx_strand_id
1 'polypeptide(L)'
;MVGMILVVAPDSAFRLSLRFMLETEGFDVVVPDSFAEAVRLRADADCMIVDHDVLIEAGMPVARLAADDGPFVLLADTLQDMPQAEHMRTVEKPLLGSAVVNAVQALLEGAGHREKPVLRRFP
;
A
#
# COMPACT_ATOMS: atom_id res chain seq x y z
N MET A 1 -17.40 -3.82 1.55
CA MET A 1 -16.66 -4.00 0.28
C MET A 1 -15.30 -4.55 0.69
N VAL A 2 -14.90 -5.69 0.15
CA VAL A 2 -13.54 -6.23 0.38
C VAL A 2 -12.59 -5.37 -0.45
N GLY A 3 -11.60 -4.75 0.18
CA GLY A 3 -10.64 -3.87 -0.51
C GLY A 3 -9.51 -4.67 -1.15
N MET A 4 -9.09 -4.29 -2.35
CA MET A 4 -7.94 -4.86 -3.04
C MET A 4 -6.64 -4.20 -2.55
N ILE A 5 -5.73 -5.00 -2.01
CA ILE A 5 -4.45 -4.56 -1.45
C ILE A 5 -3.30 -5.10 -2.28
N LEU A 6 -2.44 -4.21 -2.76
CA LEU A 6 -1.18 -4.60 -3.40
C LEU A 6 -0.10 -4.77 -2.35
N VAL A 7 0.65 -5.87 -2.38
CA VAL A 7 1.78 -6.11 -1.48
C VAL A 7 3.07 -6.19 -2.30
N VAL A 8 3.97 -5.25 -2.03
CA VAL A 8 5.24 -5.09 -2.74
C VAL A 8 6.38 -5.14 -1.72
N ALA A 9 6.99 -6.31 -1.58
CA ALA A 9 8.11 -6.51 -0.67
C ALA A 9 9.15 -7.47 -1.29
N PRO A 10 10.44 -7.39 -0.91
CA PRO A 10 11.50 -8.07 -1.64
C PRO A 10 11.53 -9.58 -1.34
N ASP A 11 11.33 -9.96 -0.08
CA ASP A 11 11.38 -11.35 0.36
C ASP A 11 10.05 -12.10 0.13
N SER A 12 10.14 -13.37 -0.28
CA SER A 12 8.97 -14.22 -0.53
C SER A 12 8.28 -14.65 0.76
N ALA A 13 9.03 -14.94 1.83
CA ALA A 13 8.43 -15.32 3.11
C ALA A 13 7.69 -14.14 3.75
N PHE A 14 8.30 -12.95 3.69
CA PHE A 14 7.67 -11.73 4.17
C PHE A 14 6.41 -11.35 3.38
N ARG A 15 6.43 -11.43 2.04
CA ARG A 15 5.23 -11.24 1.20
C ARG A 15 4.11 -12.20 1.57
N LEU A 16 4.42 -13.48 1.77
CA LEU A 16 3.43 -14.49 2.16
C LEU A 16 2.84 -14.20 3.55
N SER A 17 3.67 -13.75 4.50
CA SER A 17 3.21 -13.36 5.83
C SER A 17 2.23 -12.18 5.78
N LEU A 18 2.57 -11.13 5.01
CA LEU A 18 1.69 -9.96 4.83
C LEU A 18 0.38 -10.37 4.15
N ARG A 19 0.47 -11.18 3.09
CA ARG A 19 -0.69 -11.71 2.38
C ARG A 19 -1.63 -12.46 3.32
N PHE A 20 -1.11 -13.45 4.05
CA PHE A 20 -1.92 -14.28 4.94
C PHE A 20 -2.65 -13.45 6.00
N MET A 21 -1.93 -12.49 6.59
CA MET A 21 -2.50 -11.58 7.59
C MET A 21 -3.64 -10.74 6.99
N LEU A 22 -3.44 -10.12 5.83
CA LEU A 22 -4.44 -9.28 5.19
C LEU A 22 -5.66 -10.07 4.70
N GLU A 23 -5.44 -11.26 4.12
CA GLU A 23 -6.52 -12.16 3.70
C GLU A 23 -7.37 -12.63 4.90
N THR A 24 -6.74 -12.86 6.07
CA THR A 24 -7.45 -13.22 7.31
C THR A 24 -8.36 -12.09 7.80
N GLU A 25 -7.97 -10.83 7.57
CA GLU A 25 -8.78 -9.65 7.83
C GLU A 25 -9.86 -9.40 6.75
N GLY A 26 -9.90 -10.25 5.72
CA GLY A 26 -10.90 -10.22 4.67
C GLY A 26 -10.58 -9.29 3.51
N PHE A 27 -9.32 -8.88 3.34
CA PHE A 27 -8.86 -8.16 2.14
C PHE A 27 -8.54 -9.10 0.98
N ASP A 28 -8.71 -8.62 -0.25
CA ASP A 28 -8.20 -9.32 -1.44
C ASP A 28 -6.76 -8.85 -1.69
N VAL A 29 -5.80 -9.78 -1.74
CA VAL A 29 -4.38 -9.44 -1.80
C VAL A 29 -3.78 -9.84 -3.13
N VAL A 30 -3.22 -8.85 -3.83
CA VAL A 30 -2.46 -9.06 -5.06
C VAL A 30 -0.99 -8.81 -4.78
N VAL A 31 -0.15 -9.74 -5.21
CA VAL A 31 1.32 -9.68 -5.06
C VAL A 31 1.93 -9.55 -6.46
N PRO A 32 2.29 -8.34 -6.90
CA PRO A 32 2.90 -8.12 -8.20
C PRO A 32 4.27 -8.79 -8.30
N ASP A 33 4.66 -9.21 -9.51
CA ASP A 33 5.95 -9.83 -9.79
C ASP A 33 7.08 -8.78 -9.81
N SER A 34 6.74 -7.50 -9.96
CA SER A 34 7.69 -6.39 -9.98
C SER A 34 7.10 -5.07 -9.48
N PHE A 35 7.97 -4.16 -9.03
CA PHE A 35 7.55 -2.79 -8.66
C PHE A 35 6.89 -2.06 -9.84
N ALA A 36 7.38 -2.25 -11.07
CA ALA A 36 6.79 -1.64 -12.26
C ALA A 36 5.35 -2.14 -12.53
N GLU A 37 5.07 -3.41 -12.25
CA GLU A 37 3.71 -3.93 -12.30
C GLU A 37 2.84 -3.38 -11.17
N ALA A 38 3.38 -3.28 -9.96
CA ALA A 38 2.67 -2.69 -8.83
C ALA A 38 2.20 -1.26 -9.12
N VAL A 39 3.06 -0.42 -9.70
CA VAL A 39 2.71 0.95 -10.10
C VAL A 39 1.58 0.97 -11.13
N ARG A 40 1.54 0.02 -12.08
CA ARG A 40 0.44 -0.09 -13.05
C ARG A 40 -0.88 -0.49 -12.40
N LEU A 41 -0.84 -1.44 -11.45
CA LEU A 41 -2.02 -1.93 -10.74
C LEU A 41 -2.51 -0.97 -9.66
N ARG A 42 -1.68 0.00 -9.22
CA ARG A 42 -1.99 0.93 -8.14
C ARG A 42 -3.28 1.73 -8.38
N ALA A 43 -3.62 2.04 -9.62
CA ALA A 43 -4.83 2.78 -9.97
C ALA A 43 -6.13 2.00 -9.68
N ASP A 44 -6.07 0.68 -9.76
CA ASP A 44 -7.22 -0.21 -9.55
C ASP A 44 -7.30 -0.72 -8.10
N ALA A 45 -6.19 -0.64 -7.36
CA ALA A 45 -6.11 -1.06 -5.96
C ALA A 45 -6.66 -0.01 -4.99
N ASP A 46 -7.18 -0.46 -3.86
CA ASP A 46 -7.66 0.42 -2.80
C ASP A 46 -6.53 0.90 -1.89
N CYS A 47 -5.46 0.11 -1.77
CA CYS A 47 -4.24 0.50 -1.06
C CYS A 47 -3.04 -0.31 -1.56
N MET A 48 -1.85 0.29 -1.55
CA MET A 48 -0.59 -0.40 -1.81
C MET A 48 0.26 -0.43 -0.54
N ILE A 49 0.82 -1.59 -0.21
CA ILE A 49 1.83 -1.74 0.82
C ILE A 49 3.16 -1.94 0.10
N VAL A 50 4.14 -1.10 0.40
CA VAL A 50 5.45 -1.15 -0.24
C VAL A 50 6.56 -1.10 0.79
N ASP A 51 7.55 -1.98 0.63
CA ASP A 51 8.77 -1.96 1.41
C ASP A 51 9.74 -0.87 0.91
N HIS A 52 10.36 -0.15 1.84
CA HIS A 52 11.35 0.87 1.53
C HIS A 52 12.53 0.32 0.73
N ASP A 53 12.96 -0.92 0.98
CA ASP A 53 14.06 -1.55 0.24
C ASP A 53 13.73 -1.69 -1.25
N VAL A 54 12.48 -2.02 -1.59
CA VAL A 54 12.03 -2.13 -2.98
C VAL A 54 12.05 -0.76 -3.68
N LEU A 55 11.71 0.31 -2.95
CA LEU A 55 11.79 1.66 -3.49
C LEU A 55 13.23 2.09 -3.77
N ILE A 56 14.16 1.75 -2.86
CA ILE A 56 15.59 1.99 -3.04
C ILE A 56 16.10 1.24 -4.28
N GLU A 57 15.80 -0.06 -4.40
CA GLU A 57 16.19 -0.88 -5.56
C GLU A 57 15.62 -0.37 -6.88
N ALA A 58 14.38 0.11 -6.87
CA ALA A 58 13.72 0.70 -8.04
C ALA A 58 14.19 2.14 -8.35
N GLY A 59 15.01 2.76 -7.50
CA GLY A 59 15.40 4.16 -7.63
C GLY A 59 14.21 5.13 -7.53
N MET A 60 13.17 4.76 -6.79
CA MET A 60 11.94 5.54 -6.61
C MET A 60 11.97 6.29 -5.28
N PRO A 61 12.12 7.62 -5.26
CA PRO A 61 12.04 8.39 -4.02
C PRO A 61 10.64 8.30 -3.38
N VAL A 62 10.56 8.10 -2.06
CA VAL A 62 9.28 8.05 -1.33
C VAL A 62 8.43 9.29 -1.60
N ALA A 63 9.04 10.47 -1.62
CA ALA A 63 8.34 11.73 -1.92
C ALA A 63 7.72 11.77 -3.32
N ARG A 64 8.32 11.09 -4.30
CA ARG A 64 7.75 10.96 -5.65
C ARG A 64 6.54 10.04 -5.63
N LEU A 65 6.63 8.92 -4.93
CA LEU A 65 5.50 7.99 -4.78
C LEU A 65 4.33 8.60 -4.00
N ALA A 66 4.63 9.46 -3.03
CA ALA A 66 3.66 10.22 -2.24
C ALA A 66 3.06 11.44 -2.97
N ALA A 67 3.66 11.86 -4.08
CA ALA A 67 3.08 12.86 -4.97
C ALA A 67 2.03 12.24 -5.91
N ASP A 68 2.10 10.93 -6.14
CA ASP A 68 1.12 10.20 -6.92
C ASP A 68 -0.13 9.90 -6.07
N ASP A 69 -1.31 10.04 -6.68
CA ASP A 69 -2.57 9.71 -6.02
C ASP A 69 -2.67 8.21 -5.68
N GLY A 70 -3.39 7.93 -4.59
CA GLY A 70 -3.74 6.56 -4.19
C GLY A 70 -3.16 6.16 -2.84
N PRO A 71 -3.94 5.54 -1.95
CA PRO A 71 -3.47 5.20 -0.61
C PRO A 71 -2.30 4.23 -0.62
N PHE A 72 -1.30 4.48 0.22
CA PHE A 72 -0.23 3.50 0.43
C PHE A 72 0.35 3.49 1.84
N VAL A 73 0.83 2.32 2.24
CA VAL A 73 1.58 2.07 3.46
C VAL A 73 3.03 1.82 3.09
N LEU A 74 3.94 2.61 3.64
CA LEU A 74 5.38 2.42 3.55
C LEU A 74 5.88 1.59 4.74
N LEU A 75 6.58 0.49 4.48
CA LEU A 75 7.28 -0.29 5.49
C LEU A 75 8.73 0.17 5.55
N ALA A 76 9.14 0.83 6.63
CA ALA A 76 10.45 1.47 6.75
C ALA A 76 11.23 0.98 7.98
N ASP A 77 12.56 0.99 7.93
CA ASP A 77 13.41 0.71 9.10
C ASP A 77 13.46 1.88 10.08
N THR A 78 13.09 3.08 9.64
CA THR A 78 12.97 4.27 10.48
C THR A 78 11.87 5.19 9.97
N LEU A 79 11.23 5.90 10.90
CA LEU A 79 10.25 6.93 10.59
C LEU A 79 10.87 8.33 10.32
N GLN A 80 12.18 8.48 10.55
CA GLN A 80 12.85 9.76 10.38
C GLN A 80 12.83 10.20 8.91
N ASP A 81 12.57 11.50 8.69
CA ASP A 81 12.57 12.16 7.38
C ASP A 81 11.59 11.59 6.34
N MET A 82 10.61 10.80 6.78
CA MET A 82 9.55 10.30 5.90
C MET A 82 8.57 11.44 5.55
N PRO A 83 8.24 11.62 4.26
CA PRO A 83 7.27 12.64 3.86
C PRO A 83 5.93 12.40 4.55
N GLN A 84 5.11 13.43 4.70
CA GLN A 84 3.77 13.29 5.28
C GLN A 84 2.76 13.59 4.18
N ALA A 85 1.90 12.62 3.87
CA ALA A 85 0.80 12.79 2.93
C ALA A 85 -0.46 12.15 3.51
N GLU A 86 -1.62 12.74 3.23
CA GLU A 86 -2.91 12.28 3.81
C GLU A 86 -3.21 10.82 3.44
N HIS A 87 -2.87 10.44 2.21
CA HIS A 87 -3.04 9.11 1.64
C HIS A 87 -1.84 8.18 1.93
N MET A 88 -0.92 8.58 2.80
CA MET A 88 0.26 7.80 3.16
C MET A 88 0.26 7.46 4.65
N ARG A 89 0.67 6.24 4.98
CA ARG A 89 1.05 5.85 6.35
C ARG A 89 2.41 5.16 6.32
N THR A 90 3.19 5.32 7.39
CA THR A 90 4.46 4.61 7.55
C THR A 90 4.36 3.67 8.73
N VAL A 91 4.82 2.44 8.55
CA VAL A 91 4.93 1.44 9.62
C VAL A 91 6.40 1.05 9.76
N GLU A 92 6.93 1.19 10.97
CA GLU A 92 8.32 0.87 11.27
C GLU A 92 8.51 -0.64 11.50
N LYS A 93 9.54 -1.23 10.87
CA LYS A 93 10.00 -2.61 11.15
C LYS A 93 10.65 -2.65 12.55
N PRO A 94 10.59 -3.76 13.32
CA PRO A 94 10.21 -5.12 12.93
C PRO A 94 8.75 -5.49 13.24
N LEU A 95 7.96 -4.61 13.87
CA LEU A 95 6.64 -4.94 14.40
C LEU A 95 5.58 -4.94 13.30
N LEU A 96 5.53 -6.00 12.50
CA LEU A 96 4.55 -6.12 11.41
C LEU A 96 3.54 -7.23 11.70
N GLY A 97 2.33 -6.77 12.04
CA GLY A 97 1.14 -7.51 12.44
C GLY A 97 -0.05 -6.56 12.33
N SER A 98 -0.83 -6.40 13.41
CA SER A 98 -1.97 -5.48 13.44
C SER A 98 -1.65 -4.03 13.06
N ALA A 99 -0.39 -3.56 13.21
CA ALA A 99 0.01 -2.21 12.80
C ALA A 99 -0.20 -1.95 11.30
N VAL A 100 0.11 -2.92 10.44
CA VAL A 100 -0.10 -2.81 8.99
C VAL A 100 -1.58 -2.80 8.66
N VAL A 101 -2.34 -3.71 9.28
CA VAL A 101 -3.79 -3.81 9.11
C VAL A 101 -4.47 -2.50 9.51
N ASN A 102 -4.12 -1.95 10.68
CA ASN A 102 -4.65 -0.68 11.17
C ASN A 102 -4.30 0.48 10.24
N ALA A 103 -3.08 0.51 9.69
CA ALA A 103 -2.66 1.54 8.73
C ALA A 103 -3.47 1.46 7.43
N VAL A 104 -3.71 0.26 6.91
CA VAL A 104 -4.58 0.03 5.75
C VAL A 104 -6.01 0.48 6.05
N GLN A 105 -6.59 0.03 7.16
CA GLN A 105 -7.96 0.40 7.52
C GLN A 105 -8.13 1.92 7.66
N ALA A 106 -7.21 2.61 8.36
CA ALA A 106 -7.26 4.06 8.50
C ALA A 106 -7.21 4.80 7.15
N LEU A 107 -6.45 4.27 6.20
CA LEU A 107 -6.38 4.83 4.84
C LEU A 107 -7.68 4.59 4.06
N LEU A 108 -8.27 3.40 4.18
CA LEU A 108 -9.52 3.05 3.50
C LEU A 108 -10.72 3.81 4.06
N GLU A 109 -10.77 4.02 5.38
CA GLU A 109 -11.79 4.85 6.03
C GLU A 109 -11.70 6.32 5.60
N GLY A 110 -10.48 6.86 5.52
CA GLY A 110 -10.23 8.21 5.00
C GLY A 110 -10.55 8.34 3.51
N ALA A 111 -10.26 7.30 2.71
CA ALA A 111 -10.57 7.26 1.29
C ALA A 111 -12.05 7.07 1.01
N GLY A 112 -12.79 6.35 1.85
CA GLY A 112 -14.25 6.19 1.73
C GLY A 112 -15.04 7.50 1.85
N HIS A 113 -14.43 8.54 2.42
CA HIS A 113 -14.99 9.90 2.44
C HIS A 113 -14.72 10.69 1.16
N ARG A 114 -13.76 10.24 0.33
CA ARG A 114 -13.55 10.72 -1.04
C ARG A 114 -14.28 9.76 -1.98
N GLU A 115 -15.56 9.99 -2.22
CA GLU A 115 -16.31 9.19 -3.20
C GLU A 115 -15.49 9.05 -4.50
N LYS A 116 -15.07 7.82 -4.82
CA LYS A 116 -14.43 7.51 -6.12
C LYS A 116 -15.37 8.08 -7.18
N PRO A 117 -14.91 8.92 -8.12
CA PRO A 117 -15.78 9.39 -9.18
C PRO A 117 -16.23 8.16 -9.95
N VAL A 118 -17.48 7.75 -9.71
CA VAL A 118 -18.16 6.73 -10.49
C VAL A 118 -17.99 7.20 -11.93
N LEU A 119 -17.16 6.50 -12.72
CA LEU A 119 -17.10 6.70 -14.16
C LEU A 119 -18.53 6.45 -14.64
N ARG A 120 -19.28 7.55 -14.81
CA ARG A 120 -20.59 7.53 -15.44
C ARG A 120 -20.33 7.14 -16.88
N ARG A 121 -20.55 5.86 -17.15
CA ARG A 121 -20.59 5.30 -18.49
C ARG A 121 -21.82 5.93 -19.15
N PHE A 122 -21.61 7.01 -19.90
CA PHE A 122 -22.67 7.64 -20.68
C PHE A 122 -23.09 6.70 -21.83
N PRO A 123 -24.39 6.66 -22.17
CA PRO A 123 -24.95 5.73 -23.16
C PRO A 123 -24.49 6.03 -24.59
#